data_AF-A0A679HTW7-F1
#
_entry.id   AF-A0A679HTW7-F1
#
_cell.length_a   1.000
_cell.length_b   1.000
_cell.length_c   1.000
_cell.angle_alpha   90.00
_cell.angle_beta   90.00
_cell.angle_gamma   90.00
#
_symmetry.space_group_name_H-M   'P 1'
#
loop_
_entity.id
_entity.type
_entity.pdbx_description
1 polymer ?
#
loop_
_entity_poly.entity_id
_entity_poly.type
_entity_poly.pdbx_seq_one_letter_code
_entity_poly.pdbx_strand_id
1 'polypeptide(L)'
;MESESRSSWPLTLSFVEVLLLLVFAVMMVYVADNVESKGPEPAEGGFEPKSQSAAVPPGFDMATAKNSADNKNEEKNSALEKRVNDMAVLVNELKLMVGAKASTKESFQEAIDNLKRGYVLCQKESNTLIEASMLNGVESVQVIGEIPRDLEVSLTKGNETSDLDEIVSFTQEVYQYEKAHNCRFNYRLKYATDNDYRKARETFEKYFYPEKMIRIGTG
;
A
#
# COMPACT_ATOMS: atom_id res chain seq x y z
N MET A 1 25.12 -18.44 -48.97
CA MET A 1 23.83 -17.73 -48.99
C MET A 1 23.16 -18.03 -47.68
N GLU A 2 22.86 -17.13 -46.77
CA GLU A 2 23.15 -15.72 -46.54
C GLU A 2 22.88 -15.54 -45.04
N SER A 3 23.70 -14.73 -44.41
CA SER A 3 23.60 -14.25 -43.04
C SER A 3 22.26 -13.58 -42.76
N GLU A 4 21.75 -13.70 -41.52
CA GLU A 4 21.35 -12.52 -40.73
C GLU A 4 21.10 -12.85 -39.24
N SER A 5 21.96 -12.26 -38.41
CA SER A 5 21.75 -12.01 -36.98
C SER A 5 20.46 -11.23 -36.75
N ARG A 6 19.66 -11.64 -35.77
CA ARG A 6 18.87 -10.70 -34.97
C ARG A 6 18.89 -11.09 -33.49
N SER A 7 19.96 -10.67 -32.83
CA SER A 7 19.92 -10.27 -31.44
C SER A 7 18.99 -9.06 -31.31
N SER A 8 17.79 -9.28 -30.77
CA SER A 8 16.95 -8.17 -30.30
C SER A 8 16.54 -8.49 -28.87
N TRP A 9 17.37 -8.07 -27.93
CA TRP A 9 16.91 -7.79 -26.57
C TRP A 9 16.11 -6.49 -26.64
N PRO A 10 14.80 -6.46 -26.37
CA PRO A 10 14.13 -5.21 -26.09
C PRO A 10 14.29 -4.92 -24.60
N LEU A 11 15.46 -4.44 -24.20
CA LEU A 11 15.57 -3.68 -22.93
C LEU A 11 15.25 -2.22 -23.23
N THR A 12 14.09 -1.95 -23.79
CA THR A 12 13.49 -0.62 -23.66
C THR A 12 12.67 -0.64 -22.39
N LEU A 13 13.35 -0.52 -21.24
CA LEU A 13 12.66 -0.22 -20.01
C LEU A 13 11.89 1.09 -20.22
N SER A 14 10.61 1.07 -19.86
CA SER A 14 9.79 2.28 -19.87
C SER A 14 10.41 3.31 -18.93
N PHE A 15 10.30 4.59 -19.26
CA PHE A 15 10.76 5.68 -18.40
C PHE A 15 10.21 5.55 -16.96
N VAL A 16 8.98 5.03 -16.84
CA VAL A 16 8.33 4.73 -15.55
C VAL A 16 9.06 3.65 -14.77
N GLU A 17 9.51 2.59 -15.44
CA GLU A 17 10.26 1.50 -14.79
C GLU A 17 11.64 1.96 -14.33
N VAL A 18 12.32 2.79 -15.13
CA VAL A 18 13.59 3.41 -14.74
C VAL A 18 13.41 4.31 -13.51
N LEU A 19 12.32 5.09 -13.47
CA LEU A 19 11.99 5.93 -12.32
C LEU A 19 11.72 5.08 -11.06
N LEU A 20 10.95 4.00 -11.19
CA LEU A 20 10.64 3.08 -10.09
C LEU A 20 11.90 2.39 -9.56
N LEU A 21 12.80 1.95 -10.45
CA LEU A 21 14.08 1.35 -10.07
C LEU A 21 14.99 2.33 -9.32
N LEU A 22 15.02 3.60 -9.73
CA LEU A 22 15.78 4.64 -9.03
C LEU A 22 15.21 4.92 -7.64
N VAL A 23 13.89 5.01 -7.50
CA VAL A 23 13.23 5.18 -6.19
C VAL A 23 13.53 3.98 -5.29
N PHE A 24 13.47 2.77 -5.84
CA PHE A 24 13.78 1.55 -5.09
C PHE A 24 15.24 1.51 -4.62
N ALA A 25 16.18 1.91 -5.47
CA ALA A 25 17.60 1.98 -5.12
C ALA A 25 17.87 3.01 -4.01
N VAL A 26 17.26 4.20 -4.08
CA VAL A 26 17.36 5.23 -3.04
C VAL A 26 16.78 4.75 -1.71
N MET A 27 15.65 4.05 -1.73
CA MET A 27 15.05 3.46 -0.52
C MET A 27 15.95 2.38 0.08
N MET A 28 16.59 1.54 -0.72
CA MET A 28 17.51 0.51 -0.23
C MET A 28 18.74 1.11 0.45
N VAL A 29 19.32 2.18 -0.11
CA VAL A 29 20.43 2.93 0.52
C VAL A 29 19.98 3.59 1.82
N TYR A 30 18.81 4.24 1.82
CA TYR A 30 18.26 4.86 3.02
C TYR A 30 17.99 3.83 4.14
N VAL A 31 17.50 2.63 3.80
CA VAL A 31 17.30 1.57 4.79
C VAL A 31 18.63 1.02 5.29
N ALA A 32 19.64 0.84 4.44
CA ALA A 32 20.97 0.39 4.85
C ALA A 32 21.62 1.39 5.83
N ASP A 33 21.64 2.68 5.49
CA ASP A 33 22.22 3.74 6.33
C ASP A 33 21.50 3.89 7.68
N ASN A 34 20.18 3.64 7.72
CA ASN A 34 19.40 3.73 8.96
C ASN A 34 19.40 2.45 9.80
N VAL A 35 19.83 1.31 9.25
CA VAL A 35 19.93 0.04 10.00
C VAL A 35 21.30 -0.09 10.68
N GLU A 36 22.35 0.54 10.15
CA GLU A 36 23.72 0.42 10.71
C GLU A 36 24.00 1.33 11.92
N SER A 37 23.11 2.25 12.28
CA SER A 37 23.29 3.19 13.41
C SER A 37 22.86 2.65 14.80
N LYS A 38 22.59 1.35 14.96
CA LYS A 38 22.28 0.75 16.28
C LYS A 38 23.14 -0.47 16.59
N GLY A 39 24.45 -0.27 16.65
CA GLY A 39 25.37 -1.16 17.37
C GLY A 39 25.61 -0.65 18.80
N PRO A 40 25.58 -1.50 19.85
CA PRO A 40 25.82 -1.10 21.23
C PRO A 40 27.32 -1.09 21.54
N GLU A 41 27.85 0.04 22.02
CA GLU A 41 29.20 0.11 22.60
C GLU A 41 29.21 -0.36 24.07
N PRO A 42 30.22 -1.13 24.51
CA PRO A 42 30.50 -1.40 25.91
C PRO A 42 31.54 -0.41 26.50
N ALA A 43 31.29 -0.04 27.75
CA ALA A 43 32.15 0.25 28.91
C ALA A 43 33.60 0.79 28.80
N GLU A 44 33.93 1.63 29.80
CA GLU A 44 35.25 2.04 30.34
C GLU A 44 36.10 2.96 29.45
N GLY A 45 36.71 4.05 29.90
CA GLY A 45 37.15 4.51 31.21
C GLY A 45 38.54 5.14 31.03
N GLY A 46 38.76 6.38 31.51
CA GLY A 46 40.10 6.86 31.86
C GLY A 46 40.65 8.13 31.15
N PHE A 47 40.95 9.13 32.00
CA PHE A 47 42.11 10.05 31.97
C PHE A 47 42.27 11.04 30.79
N GLU A 48 41.94 12.33 30.99
CA GLU A 48 42.81 13.47 31.43
C GLU A 48 43.28 14.34 30.23
N PRO A 49 43.75 15.60 30.38
CA PRO A 49 43.30 16.70 31.26
C PRO A 49 43.24 18.10 30.56
N LYS A 50 42.81 19.09 31.35
CA LYS A 50 42.86 20.57 31.23
C LYS A 50 43.96 21.21 30.35
N SER A 51 43.64 22.37 29.75
CA SER A 51 44.07 23.72 30.19
C SER A 51 44.50 24.68 29.05
N GLN A 52 43.94 25.90 29.06
CA GLN A 52 44.55 27.20 28.69
C GLN A 52 45.06 27.40 27.24
N SER A 53 45.21 28.58 26.65
CA SER A 53 44.75 29.96 26.82
C SER A 53 45.45 30.74 25.68
N ALA A 54 44.76 31.69 25.07
CA ALA A 54 45.29 32.87 24.35
C ALA A 54 46.16 32.67 23.08
N ALA A 55 45.68 33.19 21.94
CA ALA A 55 46.29 34.30 21.22
C ALA A 55 45.51 34.64 19.94
N VAL A 56 45.21 35.92 19.76
CA VAL A 56 44.82 36.63 18.51
C VAL A 56 45.99 37.60 18.26
N PRO A 57 46.53 37.83 17.04
CA PRO A 57 45.88 38.65 16.00
C PRO A 57 46.37 38.37 14.54
N PRO A 58 46.19 39.27 13.54
CA PRO A 58 44.95 39.85 13.02
C PRO A 58 44.80 39.71 11.48
N GLY A 59 43.57 39.87 10.99
CA GLY A 59 43.27 40.52 9.70
C GLY A 59 43.34 39.67 8.43
N PHE A 60 42.18 39.40 7.82
CA PHE A 60 41.86 39.69 6.40
C PHE A 60 40.36 39.40 6.17
N ASP A 61 39.76 40.20 5.30
CA ASP A 61 38.32 40.38 5.11
C ASP A 61 37.52 39.08 4.85
N MET A 62 36.49 38.81 5.66
CA MET A 62 35.56 37.70 5.43
C MET A 62 34.14 38.01 5.94
N ALA A 63 33.63 39.21 5.65
CA ALA A 63 32.27 39.61 6.04
C ALA A 63 31.22 39.45 4.93
N THR A 64 31.61 39.20 3.68
CA THR A 64 30.68 39.12 2.54
C THR A 64 30.37 37.70 2.06
N ALA A 65 31.09 36.68 2.51
CA ALA A 65 30.84 35.29 2.13
C ALA A 65 29.83 34.54 3.02
N LYS A 66 29.59 35.02 4.25
CA LYS A 66 28.72 34.34 5.23
C LYS A 66 27.23 34.57 4.94
N ASN A 67 26.85 35.80 4.58
CA ASN A 67 25.44 36.15 4.30
C ASN A 67 24.86 35.51 3.03
N SER A 68 25.71 35.04 2.10
CA SER A 68 25.24 34.34 0.89
C SER A 68 25.08 32.83 1.08
N ALA A 69 25.72 32.25 2.11
CA ALA A 69 25.57 30.82 2.43
C ALA A 69 24.32 30.57 3.27
N ASP A 70 23.99 31.47 4.20
CA ASP A 70 22.81 31.37 5.05
C ASP A 70 21.51 31.52 4.25
N ASN A 71 21.40 32.53 3.37
CA ASN A 71 20.23 32.68 2.48
C ASN A 71 20.02 31.49 1.53
N LYS A 72 21.12 30.86 1.06
CA LYS A 72 21.06 29.73 0.12
C LYS A 72 20.71 28.41 0.82
N ASN A 73 20.99 28.31 2.12
CA ASN A 73 20.55 27.18 2.97
C ASN A 73 19.08 27.33 3.37
N GLU A 74 18.60 28.53 3.65
CA GLU A 74 17.17 28.78 3.92
C GLU A 74 16.29 28.50 2.70
N GLU A 75 16.70 28.92 1.49
CA GLU A 75 15.99 28.57 0.25
C GLU A 75 15.98 27.06 -0.01
N LYS A 76 17.08 26.36 0.25
CA LYS A 76 17.15 24.90 0.11
C LYS A 76 16.30 24.17 1.13
N ASN A 77 16.28 24.61 2.38
CA ASN A 77 15.43 24.04 3.42
C ASN A 77 13.95 24.26 3.11
N SER A 78 13.56 25.46 2.68
CA SER A 78 12.21 25.77 2.20
C SER A 78 11.79 24.89 1.01
N ALA A 79 12.69 24.71 0.03
CA ALA A 79 12.43 23.83 -1.11
C ALA A 79 12.32 22.35 -0.71
N LEU A 80 13.10 21.90 0.29
CA LEU A 80 13.06 20.55 0.81
C LEU A 80 11.78 20.30 1.60
N GLU A 81 11.38 21.22 2.48
CA GLU A 81 10.10 21.16 3.21
C GLU A 81 8.91 21.13 2.26
N LYS A 82 8.95 21.93 1.19
CA LYS A 82 7.92 21.91 0.16
C LYS A 82 7.85 20.55 -0.52
N ARG A 83 8.99 19.96 -0.89
CA ARG A 83 9.04 18.60 -1.48
C ARG A 83 8.55 17.53 -0.51
N VAL A 84 8.88 17.62 0.77
CA VAL A 84 8.41 16.68 1.80
C VAL A 84 6.90 16.79 1.96
N ASN A 85 6.34 18.00 1.96
CA ASN A 85 4.89 18.21 2.01
C ASN A 85 4.19 17.71 0.76
N ASP A 86 4.71 18.00 -0.43
CA ASP A 86 4.14 17.51 -1.70
C ASP A 86 4.16 15.96 -1.75
N MET A 87 5.23 15.35 -1.24
CA MET A 87 5.36 13.90 -1.15
C MET A 87 4.41 13.29 -0.10
N ALA A 88 4.18 13.98 1.03
CA ALA A 88 3.19 13.57 2.03
C ALA A 88 1.76 13.60 1.49
N VAL A 89 1.42 14.57 0.63
CA VAL A 89 0.11 14.65 -0.04
C VAL A 89 -0.07 13.48 -1.00
N LEU A 90 0.93 13.20 -1.85
CA LEU A 90 0.91 12.06 -2.77
C LEU A 90 0.79 10.72 -2.06
N VAL A 91 1.52 10.54 -0.95
CA VAL A 91 1.42 9.31 -0.14
C VAL A 91 0.03 9.17 0.48
N ASN A 92 -0.60 10.27 0.93
CA ASN A 92 -1.96 10.23 1.45
C ASN A 92 -3.00 9.93 0.37
N GLU A 93 -2.86 10.47 -0.84
CA GLU A 93 -3.73 10.11 -1.96
C GLU A 93 -3.55 8.64 -2.36
N LEU A 94 -2.30 8.17 -2.45
CA LEU A 94 -2.01 6.78 -2.76
C LEU A 94 -2.60 5.86 -1.69
N LYS A 95 -2.46 6.21 -0.41
CA LYS A 95 -3.02 5.52 0.75
C LYS A 95 -4.54 5.36 0.65
N LEU A 96 -5.24 6.41 0.21
CA LEU A 96 -6.69 6.37 -0.02
C LEU A 96 -7.07 5.50 -1.22
N MET A 97 -6.27 5.50 -2.29
CA MET A 97 -6.51 4.66 -3.47
C MET A 97 -6.25 3.18 -3.20
N VAL A 98 -5.31 2.87 -2.31
CA VAL A 98 -4.96 1.50 -1.91
C VAL A 98 -5.65 1.04 -0.62
N GLY A 99 -6.54 1.85 -0.04
CA GLY A 99 -7.41 1.47 1.08
C GLY A 99 -6.73 1.32 2.45
N ALA A 100 -5.53 1.86 2.65
CA ALA A 100 -4.79 1.72 3.90
C ALA A 100 -5.37 2.65 4.99
N LYS A 101 -5.84 2.08 6.11
CA LYS A 101 -6.62 2.80 7.13
C LYS A 101 -5.80 3.64 8.14
N ALA A 102 -4.48 3.46 8.25
CA ALA A 102 -3.62 4.16 9.23
C ALA A 102 -2.24 4.53 8.67
N SER A 103 -1.36 5.15 9.45
CA SER A 103 0.07 5.39 9.12
C SER A 103 0.99 4.41 9.87
N THR A 104 0.47 3.23 10.18
CA THR A 104 1.18 2.16 10.87
C THR A 104 1.82 1.21 9.86
N LYS A 105 2.87 0.48 10.28
CA LYS A 105 3.55 -0.52 9.44
C LYS A 105 2.58 -1.54 8.81
N GLU A 106 1.49 -1.86 9.51
CA GLU A 106 0.42 -2.77 9.05
C GLU A 106 -0.39 -2.18 7.89
N SER A 107 -0.71 -0.89 7.94
CA SER A 107 -1.43 -0.21 6.86
C SER A 107 -0.60 -0.11 5.57
N PHE A 108 0.72 -0.02 5.70
CA PHE A 108 1.61 -0.01 4.54
C PHE A 108 1.73 -1.42 3.93
N GLN A 109 1.71 -2.46 4.77
CA GLN A 109 1.63 -3.84 4.30
C GLN A 109 0.29 -4.12 3.59
N GLU A 110 -0.82 -3.62 4.14
CA GLU A 110 -2.14 -3.67 3.51
C GLU A 110 -2.15 -2.95 2.15
N ALA A 111 -1.52 -1.77 2.05
CA ALA A 111 -1.34 -1.03 0.80
C ALA A 111 -0.53 -1.83 -0.23
N ILE A 112 0.59 -2.42 0.17
CA ILE A 112 1.46 -3.24 -0.69
C ILE A 112 0.71 -4.49 -1.15
N ASP A 113 0.00 -5.17 -0.25
CA ASP A 113 -0.78 -6.35 -0.59
C ASP A 113 -1.96 -5.97 -1.50
N ASN A 114 -2.52 -4.77 -1.35
CA ASN A 114 -3.54 -4.26 -2.26
C ASN A 114 -3.00 -3.94 -3.65
N LEU A 115 -1.79 -3.37 -3.75
CA LEU A 115 -1.06 -3.11 -5.00
C LEU A 115 -0.69 -4.41 -5.74
N LYS A 116 -0.22 -5.43 -5.00
CA LYS A 116 0.10 -6.75 -5.57
C LYS A 116 -1.10 -7.46 -6.18
N ARG A 117 -2.32 -7.10 -5.78
CA ARG A 117 -3.58 -7.72 -6.22
C ARG A 117 -4.18 -7.08 -7.48
N GLY A 118 -3.49 -6.15 -8.13
CA GLY A 118 -3.76 -5.71 -9.52
C GLY A 118 -4.85 -4.64 -9.70
N TYR A 119 -5.89 -4.61 -8.87
CA TYR A 119 -6.97 -3.61 -8.94
C TYR A 119 -7.08 -2.74 -7.68
N VAL A 120 -7.58 -1.52 -7.80
CA VAL A 120 -7.87 -0.63 -6.66
C VAL A 120 -9.20 -1.00 -6.00
N LEU A 121 -9.48 -0.49 -4.80
CA LEU A 121 -10.79 -0.71 -4.17
C LEU A 121 -11.88 0.09 -4.89
N CYS A 122 -13.06 -0.49 -5.11
CA CYS A 122 -14.20 0.23 -5.70
C CYS A 122 -14.74 1.32 -4.77
N GLN A 123 -14.66 1.11 -3.45
CA GLN A 123 -15.05 2.10 -2.44
C GLN A 123 -13.93 2.30 -1.42
N LYS A 124 -13.55 3.56 -1.19
CA LYS A 124 -12.40 3.91 -0.32
C LYS A 124 -12.64 3.62 1.16
N GLU A 125 -13.85 3.89 1.65
CA GLU A 125 -14.17 3.82 3.09
C GLU A 125 -14.78 2.48 3.50
N SER A 126 -15.63 1.89 2.64
CA SER A 126 -16.38 0.66 2.94
C SER A 126 -16.45 -0.27 1.71
N ASN A 127 -15.34 -0.94 1.39
CA ASN A 127 -15.23 -1.78 0.19
C ASN A 127 -15.88 -3.17 0.30
N THR A 128 -16.37 -3.56 1.48
CA THR A 128 -16.90 -4.90 1.69
C THR A 128 -18.37 -4.93 1.30
N LEU A 129 -18.67 -5.64 0.21
CA LEU A 129 -20.01 -5.66 -0.37
C LEU A 129 -20.90 -6.73 0.28
N ILE A 130 -20.34 -7.92 0.51
CA ILE A 130 -21.11 -9.06 1.02
C ILE A 130 -20.47 -9.73 2.24
N GLU A 131 -21.33 -10.35 3.04
CA GLU A 131 -20.97 -11.42 3.97
C GLU A 131 -21.55 -12.73 3.44
N ALA A 132 -20.67 -13.64 3.03
CA ALA A 132 -21.03 -14.99 2.65
C ALA A 132 -21.00 -15.90 3.88
N SER A 133 -21.96 -16.82 3.96
CA SER A 133 -22.00 -17.86 4.98
C SER A 133 -22.04 -19.22 4.30
N MET A 134 -21.15 -20.12 4.72
CA MET A 134 -21.15 -21.53 4.31
C MET A 134 -21.20 -22.38 5.57
N LEU A 135 -22.41 -22.78 5.97
CA LEU A 135 -22.64 -23.46 7.23
C LEU A 135 -23.20 -24.86 6.96
N ASN A 136 -22.39 -25.89 7.25
CA ASN A 136 -22.77 -27.29 7.04
C ASN A 136 -23.23 -27.56 5.59
N GLY A 137 -22.52 -26.98 4.62
CA GLY A 137 -22.84 -27.10 3.19
C GLY A 137 -24.00 -26.25 2.68
N VAL A 138 -24.63 -25.42 3.52
CA VAL A 138 -25.63 -24.43 3.09
C VAL A 138 -24.94 -23.10 2.83
N GLU A 139 -25.15 -22.56 1.64
CA GLU A 139 -24.61 -21.28 1.18
C GLU A 139 -25.66 -20.18 1.32
N SER A 140 -25.28 -19.05 1.91
CA SER A 140 -26.08 -17.83 1.89
C SER A 140 -25.20 -16.60 1.72
N VAL A 141 -25.78 -15.53 1.19
CA VAL A 141 -25.12 -14.26 0.96
C VAL A 141 -25.99 -13.14 1.51
N GLN A 142 -25.38 -12.28 2.33
CA GLN A 142 -25.97 -11.03 2.77
C GLN A 142 -25.21 -9.86 2.16
N VAL A 143 -25.92 -8.90 1.56
CA VAL A 143 -25.32 -7.65 1.10
C VAL A 143 -25.21 -6.70 2.29
N ILE A 144 -23.98 -6.36 2.68
CA ILE A 144 -23.69 -5.52 3.84
C ILE A 144 -23.16 -4.13 3.45
N GLY A 145 -22.59 -4.02 2.25
CA GLY A 145 -22.05 -2.78 1.69
C GLY A 145 -23.09 -1.97 0.92
N GLU A 146 -22.82 -0.69 0.72
CA GLU A 146 -23.61 0.14 -0.20
C GLU A 146 -23.31 -0.26 -1.64
N ILE A 147 -24.33 -0.34 -2.48
CA ILE A 147 -24.15 -0.58 -3.92
C ILE A 147 -23.86 0.77 -4.61
N PRO A 148 -22.83 0.88 -5.47
CA PRO A 148 -22.64 2.05 -6.33
C PRO A 148 -23.90 2.36 -7.16
N ARG A 149 -24.21 3.64 -7.36
CA ARG A 149 -25.47 4.05 -8.05
C ARG A 149 -25.57 3.60 -9.50
N ASP A 150 -24.43 3.35 -10.10
CA ASP A 150 -24.19 2.91 -11.47
C ASP A 150 -24.06 1.37 -11.59
N LEU A 151 -24.11 0.65 -10.47
CA LEU A 151 -24.18 -0.81 -10.44
C LEU A 151 -25.64 -1.25 -10.30
N GLU A 152 -26.21 -1.74 -11.41
CA GLU A 152 -27.55 -2.33 -11.43
C GLU A 152 -27.49 -3.78 -10.94
N VAL A 153 -28.12 -4.05 -9.78
CA VAL A 153 -28.14 -5.37 -9.15
C VAL A 153 -29.51 -5.70 -8.58
N SER A 154 -29.80 -6.99 -8.48
CA SER A 154 -31.04 -7.52 -7.87
C SER A 154 -31.04 -7.45 -6.34
N LEU A 155 -29.86 -7.54 -5.70
CA LEU A 155 -29.70 -7.51 -4.24
C LEU A 155 -29.06 -6.20 -3.79
N THR A 156 -29.70 -5.54 -2.83
CA THR A 156 -29.22 -4.29 -2.24
C THR A 156 -28.88 -4.46 -0.77
N LYS A 157 -28.27 -3.44 -0.17
CA LYS A 157 -27.85 -3.49 1.24
C LYS A 157 -28.98 -3.92 2.16
N GLY A 158 -28.70 -4.92 3.00
CA GLY A 158 -29.64 -5.53 3.94
C GLY A 158 -30.40 -6.74 3.37
N ASN A 159 -30.37 -6.96 2.05
CA ASN A 159 -30.90 -8.19 1.47
C ASN A 159 -30.01 -9.38 1.84
N GLU A 160 -30.65 -10.51 2.12
CA GLU A 160 -30.01 -11.81 2.30
C GLU A 160 -30.73 -12.83 1.43
N THR A 161 -29.96 -13.71 0.80
CA THR A 161 -30.50 -14.80 -0.01
C THR A 161 -29.70 -16.08 0.20
N SER A 162 -30.35 -17.22 0.01
CA SER A 162 -29.74 -18.54 -0.13
C SER A 162 -30.09 -19.19 -1.47
N ASP A 163 -30.74 -18.42 -2.37
CA ASP A 163 -31.05 -18.87 -3.72
C ASP A 163 -29.78 -18.78 -4.57
N LEU A 164 -29.38 -19.93 -5.13
CA LEU A 164 -28.17 -20.04 -5.93
C LEU A 164 -28.25 -19.18 -7.19
N ASP A 165 -29.41 -19.07 -7.84
CA ASP A 165 -29.56 -18.31 -9.08
C ASP A 165 -29.43 -16.80 -8.80
N GLU A 166 -30.00 -16.34 -7.68
CA GLU A 166 -29.82 -14.94 -7.23
C GLU A 166 -28.36 -14.65 -6.86
N ILE A 167 -27.69 -15.55 -6.15
CA ILE A 167 -26.27 -15.41 -5.80
C ILE A 167 -25.42 -15.34 -7.07
N VAL A 168 -25.64 -16.24 -8.03
CA VAL A 168 -24.87 -16.28 -9.28
C VAL A 168 -25.13 -15.04 -10.11
N SER A 169 -26.38 -14.59 -10.27
CA SER A 169 -26.69 -13.35 -11.01
C SER A 169 -26.01 -12.15 -10.37
N PHE A 170 -26.17 -11.97 -9.06
CA PHE A 170 -25.58 -10.87 -8.32
C PHE A 170 -24.04 -10.86 -8.42
N THR A 171 -23.39 -12.01 -8.21
CA THR A 171 -21.92 -12.09 -8.29
C THR A 171 -21.39 -11.81 -9.70
N GLN A 172 -22.12 -12.21 -10.75
CA GLN A 172 -21.77 -11.90 -12.12
C GLN A 172 -21.92 -10.40 -12.44
N GLU A 173 -23.01 -9.77 -12.00
CA GLU A 173 -23.25 -8.32 -12.16
C GLU A 173 -22.12 -7.51 -11.52
N VAL A 174 -21.75 -7.86 -10.27
CA VAL A 174 -20.63 -7.24 -9.56
C VAL A 174 -19.32 -7.45 -10.31
N TYR A 175 -19.04 -8.67 -10.77
CA TYR A 175 -17.81 -8.97 -11.50
C TYR A 175 -17.67 -8.18 -12.81
N GLN A 176 -18.76 -8.00 -13.57
CA GLN A 176 -18.72 -7.17 -14.78
C GLN A 176 -18.44 -5.71 -14.44
N TYR A 177 -19.00 -5.21 -13.34
CA TYR A 177 -18.74 -3.86 -12.86
C TYR A 177 -17.28 -3.65 -12.47
N GLU A 178 -16.72 -4.55 -11.67
CA GLU A 178 -15.31 -4.53 -11.26
C GLU A 178 -14.36 -4.47 -12.45
N LYS A 179 -14.63 -5.30 -13.46
CA LYS A 179 -13.85 -5.34 -14.70
C LYS A 179 -13.97 -4.05 -15.50
N ALA A 180 -15.17 -3.48 -15.61
CA ALA A 180 -15.40 -2.23 -16.34
C ALA A 180 -14.72 -1.03 -15.67
N HIS A 181 -14.69 -1.01 -14.34
CA HIS A 181 -14.16 0.09 -13.54
C HIS A 181 -12.71 -0.10 -13.07
N ASN A 182 -12.09 -1.23 -13.41
CA ASN A 182 -10.76 -1.63 -12.94
C ASN A 182 -10.62 -1.51 -11.41
N CYS A 183 -11.66 -1.93 -10.69
CA CYS A 183 -11.71 -1.91 -9.24
C CYS A 183 -12.15 -3.27 -8.70
N ARG A 184 -12.09 -3.46 -7.37
CA ARG A 184 -12.57 -4.67 -6.71
C ARG A 184 -13.33 -4.40 -5.43
N PHE A 185 -14.25 -5.29 -5.09
CA PHE A 185 -14.94 -5.39 -3.81
C PHE A 185 -14.31 -6.47 -2.93
N ASN A 186 -14.52 -6.31 -1.62
CA ASN A 186 -14.14 -7.30 -0.63
C ASN A 186 -15.38 -8.08 -0.16
N TYR A 187 -15.14 -9.24 0.45
CA TYR A 187 -16.17 -10.02 1.13
C TYR A 187 -15.72 -10.50 2.51
N ARG A 188 -16.69 -10.87 3.35
CA ARG A 188 -16.47 -11.61 4.60
C ARG A 188 -17.02 -13.01 4.45
N LEU A 189 -16.38 -13.96 5.12
CA LEU A 189 -16.82 -15.35 5.15
C LEU A 189 -17.09 -15.82 6.57
N LYS A 190 -18.27 -16.39 6.79
CA LYS A 190 -18.59 -17.22 7.96
C LYS A 190 -18.61 -18.68 7.54
N TYR A 191 -17.92 -19.56 8.26
CA TYR A 191 -17.86 -20.98 7.92
C TYR A 191 -17.89 -21.89 9.16
N ALA A 192 -18.43 -23.10 9.06
CA ALA A 192 -18.47 -24.03 10.20
C ALA A 192 -17.30 -25.03 10.19
N THR A 193 -17.06 -25.66 9.04
CA THR A 193 -16.04 -26.70 8.87
C THR A 193 -14.93 -26.27 7.91
N ASP A 194 -13.79 -26.96 7.94
CA ASP A 194 -12.71 -26.73 6.98
C ASP A 194 -13.15 -27.03 5.53
N ASN A 195 -14.12 -27.93 5.37
CA ASN A 195 -14.73 -28.21 4.08
C ASN A 195 -15.56 -27.03 3.58
N ASP A 196 -16.37 -26.42 4.46
CA ASP A 196 -17.13 -25.21 4.14
C ASP A 196 -16.20 -24.05 3.77
N TYR A 197 -15.10 -23.88 4.51
CA TYR A 197 -14.08 -22.88 4.21
C TYR A 197 -13.51 -23.05 2.79
N ARG A 198 -13.09 -24.27 2.43
CA ARG A 198 -12.52 -24.54 1.10
C ARG A 198 -13.54 -24.27 -0.01
N LYS A 199 -14.75 -24.81 0.12
CA LYS A 199 -15.82 -24.61 -0.86
C LYS A 199 -16.17 -23.15 -1.05
N ALA A 200 -16.35 -22.41 0.04
CA ALA A 200 -16.68 -20.99 -0.04
C ALA A 200 -15.58 -20.17 -0.73
N ARG A 201 -14.30 -20.49 -0.50
CA ARG A 201 -13.20 -19.82 -1.22
C ARG A 201 -13.22 -20.12 -2.72
N GLU A 202 -13.45 -21.37 -3.10
CA GLU A 202 -13.57 -21.76 -4.51
C GLU A 202 -14.74 -21.07 -5.23
N THR A 203 -15.81 -20.76 -4.50
CA THR A 203 -16.98 -20.04 -5.03
C THR A 203 -16.73 -18.53 -5.12
N PHE A 204 -16.32 -17.88 -4.02
CA PHE A 204 -16.33 -16.42 -3.90
C PHE A 204 -15.01 -15.75 -4.31
N GLU A 205 -13.85 -16.38 -4.16
CA GLU A 205 -12.56 -15.73 -4.45
C GLU A 205 -12.30 -15.52 -5.96
N LYS A 206 -13.17 -16.04 -6.81
CA LYS A 206 -13.21 -15.73 -8.24
C LYS A 206 -13.74 -14.31 -8.52
N TYR A 207 -14.56 -13.79 -7.62
CA TYR A 207 -15.31 -12.54 -7.79
C TYR A 207 -14.97 -11.49 -6.73
N PHE A 208 -14.55 -11.90 -5.53
CA PHE A 208 -14.29 -11.00 -4.42
C PHE A 208 -12.95 -11.30 -3.75
N TYR A 209 -12.45 -10.33 -2.98
CA TYR A 209 -11.27 -10.53 -2.15
C TYR A 209 -11.62 -10.67 -0.66
N PRO A 210 -11.00 -11.61 0.06
CA PRO A 210 -11.33 -11.82 1.46
C PRO A 210 -10.84 -10.66 2.34
N GLU A 211 -11.75 -10.05 3.10
CA GLU A 211 -11.44 -9.10 4.17
C GLU A 211 -11.32 -9.83 5.52
N LYS A 212 -12.28 -10.70 5.84
CA LYS A 212 -12.35 -11.38 7.15
C LYS A 212 -12.98 -12.75 7.03
N MET A 213 -12.35 -13.74 7.65
CA MET A 213 -12.83 -15.12 7.72
C MET A 213 -13.13 -15.48 9.17
N ILE A 214 -14.34 -15.97 9.46
CA ILE A 214 -14.80 -16.28 10.82
C ILE A 214 -15.30 -17.71 10.85
N ARG A 215 -14.68 -18.54 11.69
CA ARG A 215 -15.21 -19.88 11.99
C ARG A 215 -16.33 -19.78 13.02
N ILE A 216 -17.50 -20.33 12.72
CA ILE A 216 -18.66 -20.39 13.60
C ILE A 216 -18.72 -21.80 14.19
N GLY A 217 -18.74 -21.93 15.52
CA GLY A 217 -18.95 -23.23 16.20
C GLY A 217 -17.75 -23.83 16.95
N THR A 218 -16.81 -23.03 17.45
CA THR A 218 -15.93 -23.49 18.54
C THR A 218 -16.62 -23.23 19.88
N GLY A 219 -17.44 -24.19 20.30
CA GLY A 219 -17.89 -24.39 21.68
C GLY A 219 -17.36 -25.72 22.17
#